data_AF-A0AAJ1M9I7-F1
#
_entry.id   AF-A0AAJ1M9I7-F1
#
_cell.length_a   1.000
_cell.length_b   1.000
_cell.length_c   1.000
_cell.angle_alpha   90.00
_cell.angle_beta   90.00
_cell.angle_gamma   90.00
#
_symmetry.space_group_name_H-M   'P 1'
#
loop_
_entity.id
_entity.type
_entity.pdbx_description
1 polymer ?
#
loop_
_entity_poly.entity_id
_entity_poly.type
_entity_poly.pdbx_seq_one_letter_code
_entity_poly.pdbx_strand_id
1 'polypeptide(L)'
;MTMANVIDISEYQDPAKFDYQAAKSNGIKAVIIRLSVGNRRDNHAAEHIANCKKYGLKWHGYHYWYNLNGEAAFAISDAQSLGLTSSQYFFLDMEDKTLSSDWSAQFESFRSAVGDKYKIGLYCSDSPYKSHFDNAKMVAEGVYRWIAAYSYEPANYDTWQMSGEGSGGFGSYTGDVDRDYDKTGNLFKEEAQPITPSTTPLYRQIIGEAGYDTESGIYGLGRSYDNGKTFYVMDTVYGRIYRQQDGDSIWPFLKPKVGTIKGEKGDAGADGKSAYEVAVANGYTGTQAQWLASLKGADGAPGKDGSAGKDGKDGQTWQPYIADDKHWHIRLINSVDMPAVVGAITQGDANDLTMDDNYRIDGTVANVPSTSGLLTIRANSGEVWQTYIDSATADCYTRTRHNGTWSKWRWTTQWPNS
;
A
#
# COMPACT_ATOMS: atom_id res chain seq x y z
N MET A 1 -1.00 -39.37 30.77
CA MET A 1 -1.46 -38.14 30.09
C MET A 1 -0.27 -37.23 29.91
N THR A 2 -0.18 -36.57 28.76
CA THR A 2 0.77 -35.48 28.53
C THR A 2 0.46 -34.36 29.53
N MET A 3 1.49 -33.83 30.19
CA MET A 3 1.35 -32.78 31.19
C MET A 3 1.97 -31.50 30.67
N ALA A 4 1.34 -30.36 30.96
CA ALA A 4 1.86 -29.06 30.59
C ALA A 4 3.23 -28.81 31.20
N ASN A 5 4.14 -28.23 30.42
CA ASN A 5 5.48 -27.81 30.84
C ASN A 5 5.79 -26.36 30.43
N VAL A 6 4.88 -25.74 29.68
CA VAL A 6 4.87 -24.34 29.29
C VAL A 6 3.45 -23.80 29.56
N ILE A 7 3.34 -22.50 29.73
CA ILE A 7 2.06 -21.77 29.74
C ILE A 7 2.24 -20.51 28.92
N ASP A 8 1.15 -19.95 28.44
CA ASP A 8 1.10 -18.59 27.95
C ASP A 8 0.20 -17.69 28.81
N ILE A 9 0.58 -16.42 28.92
CA ILE A 9 -0.11 -15.42 29.74
C ILE A 9 -0.07 -14.04 29.09
N SER A 10 -1.02 -13.20 29.48
CA SER A 10 -1.16 -11.83 29.00
C SER A 10 -1.71 -10.93 30.11
N GLU A 11 -2.09 -9.69 29.78
CA GLU A 11 -2.74 -8.78 30.74
C GLU A 11 -4.03 -9.32 31.39
N TYR A 12 -4.59 -10.43 30.91
CA TYR A 12 -5.72 -11.09 31.56
C TYR A 12 -5.34 -11.83 32.85
N GLN A 13 -4.05 -12.18 33.03
CA GLN A 13 -3.54 -12.75 34.27
C GLN A 13 -2.89 -11.65 35.12
N ASP A 14 -3.61 -11.14 36.13
CA ASP A 14 -3.08 -10.12 37.05
C ASP A 14 -1.73 -10.58 37.68
N PRO A 15 -0.60 -9.92 37.36
CA PRO A 15 0.72 -10.37 37.76
C PRO A 15 0.96 -10.28 39.27
N ALA A 16 0.18 -9.48 40.00
CA ALA A 16 0.25 -9.39 41.45
C ALA A 16 -0.46 -10.57 42.14
N LYS A 17 -1.40 -11.24 41.44
CA LYS A 17 -2.15 -12.39 41.95
C LYS A 17 -1.67 -13.73 41.42
N PHE A 18 -1.08 -13.75 40.23
CA PHE A 18 -0.62 -14.98 39.59
C PHE A 18 0.46 -15.68 40.42
N ASP A 19 0.27 -16.97 40.70
CA ASP A 19 1.17 -17.76 41.55
C ASP A 19 2.25 -18.48 40.71
N TYR A 20 3.31 -17.74 40.35
CA TYR A 20 4.46 -18.25 39.60
C TYR A 20 5.20 -19.39 40.31
N GLN A 21 5.23 -19.36 41.64
CA GLN A 21 5.90 -20.40 42.43
C GLN A 21 5.10 -21.70 42.35
N ALA A 22 3.77 -21.64 42.47
CA ALA A 22 2.91 -22.79 42.27
C ALA A 22 2.98 -23.30 40.83
N ALA A 23 3.00 -22.43 39.82
CA ALA A 23 3.18 -22.82 38.42
C ALA A 23 4.48 -23.65 38.24
N LYS A 24 5.61 -23.13 38.76
CA LYS A 24 6.90 -23.83 38.73
C LYS A 24 6.85 -25.16 39.47
N SER A 25 6.26 -25.21 40.65
CA SER A 25 6.10 -26.44 41.44
C SER A 25 5.23 -27.49 40.75
N ASN A 26 4.33 -27.06 39.86
CA ASN A 26 3.50 -27.93 39.02
C ASN A 26 4.18 -28.35 37.71
N GLY A 27 5.48 -28.08 37.55
CA GLY A 27 6.28 -28.57 36.42
C GLY A 27 6.37 -27.61 35.23
N ILE A 28 5.84 -26.38 35.34
CA ILE A 28 6.03 -25.34 34.33
C ILE A 28 7.49 -24.88 34.33
N LYS A 29 8.08 -24.80 33.14
CA LYS A 29 9.50 -24.48 32.91
C LYS A 29 9.69 -23.19 32.14
N ALA A 30 8.78 -22.87 31.23
CA ALA A 30 8.79 -21.63 30.46
C ALA A 30 7.42 -20.97 30.42
N VAL A 31 7.41 -19.66 30.14
CA VAL A 31 6.21 -18.83 29.99
C VAL A 31 6.30 -18.07 28.67
N ILE A 32 5.28 -18.16 27.83
CA ILE A 32 5.14 -17.36 26.61
C ILE A 32 4.27 -16.14 26.96
N ILE A 33 4.83 -14.93 26.89
CA ILE A 33 4.18 -13.72 27.42
C ILE A 33 3.69 -12.87 26.25
N ARG A 34 2.45 -12.38 26.29
CA ARG A 34 1.99 -11.40 25.31
C ARG A 34 2.77 -10.12 25.51
N LEU A 35 3.56 -9.74 24.52
CA LEU A 35 4.32 -8.49 24.57
C LEU A 35 3.46 -7.34 24.07
N SER A 36 2.73 -7.58 22.98
CA SER A 36 1.92 -6.57 22.31
C SER A 36 0.77 -7.18 21.51
N VAL A 37 -0.18 -6.33 21.14
CA VAL A 37 -1.37 -6.64 20.34
C VAL A 37 -1.66 -5.45 19.43
N GLY A 38 -1.69 -5.66 18.11
CA GLY A 38 -1.80 -4.55 17.17
C GLY A 38 -0.69 -3.49 17.41
N ASN A 39 -1.08 -2.22 17.42
CA ASN A 39 -0.15 -1.12 17.73
C ASN A 39 -0.10 -0.75 19.22
N ARG A 40 -0.30 -1.71 20.12
CA ARG A 40 -0.34 -1.49 21.58
C ARG A 40 0.48 -2.53 22.34
N ARG A 41 1.18 -2.08 23.38
CA ARG A 41 1.83 -2.94 24.37
C ARG A 41 0.79 -3.60 25.27
N ASP A 42 1.01 -4.86 25.62
CA ASP A 42 0.25 -5.54 26.68
C ASP A 42 0.57 -4.92 28.05
N ASN A 43 -0.47 -4.59 28.82
CA ASN A 43 -0.30 -3.75 30.01
C ASN A 43 0.55 -4.41 31.11
N HIS A 44 0.68 -5.73 31.10
CA HIS A 44 1.38 -6.48 32.15
C HIS A 44 2.64 -7.21 31.67
N ALA A 45 3.04 -7.05 30.41
CA ALA A 45 4.21 -7.72 29.83
C ALA A 45 5.48 -7.54 30.68
N ALA A 46 5.80 -6.30 31.09
CA ALA A 46 7.01 -6.01 31.85
C ALA A 46 7.01 -6.68 33.24
N GLU A 47 5.86 -6.72 33.91
CA GLU A 47 5.69 -7.33 35.23
C GLU A 47 5.75 -8.85 35.16
N HIS A 48 5.15 -9.45 34.13
CA HIS A 48 5.28 -10.88 33.83
C HIS A 48 6.74 -11.27 33.59
N ILE A 49 7.48 -10.49 32.79
CA ILE A 49 8.92 -10.72 32.52
C ILE A 49 9.72 -10.64 33.83
N ALA A 50 9.47 -9.61 34.65
CA ALA A 50 10.14 -9.44 35.93
C ALA A 50 9.87 -10.62 36.89
N ASN A 51 8.63 -11.10 36.94
CA ASN A 51 8.27 -12.27 37.75
C ASN A 51 8.88 -13.56 37.23
N CYS A 52 8.90 -13.81 35.92
CA CYS A 52 9.56 -14.99 35.36
C CYS A 52 11.04 -15.04 35.76
N LYS A 53 11.74 -13.89 35.67
CA LYS A 53 13.13 -13.75 36.16
C LYS A 53 13.25 -14.04 37.65
N LYS A 54 12.36 -13.46 38.47
CA LYS A 54 12.34 -13.64 39.94
C LYS A 54 12.16 -15.11 40.35
N TYR A 55 11.27 -15.85 39.68
CA TYR A 55 10.97 -17.24 40.01
C TYR A 55 11.82 -18.25 39.22
N GLY A 56 12.70 -17.79 38.32
CA GLY A 56 13.58 -18.63 37.52
C GLY A 56 12.83 -19.48 36.49
N LEU A 57 11.76 -18.93 35.90
CA LEU A 57 11.08 -19.47 34.73
C LEU A 57 11.71 -18.88 33.47
N LYS A 58 11.92 -19.70 32.44
CA LYS A 58 12.31 -19.19 31.12
C LYS A 58 11.13 -18.41 30.53
N TRP A 59 11.41 -17.41 29.72
CA TRP A 59 10.35 -16.59 29.12
C TRP A 59 10.61 -16.36 27.64
N HIS A 60 9.52 -16.25 26.90
CA HIS A 60 9.46 -15.91 25.48
C HIS A 60 8.36 -14.90 25.23
N GLY A 61 8.31 -14.32 24.04
CA GLY A 61 7.32 -13.30 23.70
C GLY A 61 6.38 -13.76 22.59
N TYR A 62 5.13 -13.33 22.63
CA TYR A 62 4.26 -13.38 21.47
C TYR A 62 3.61 -12.02 21.18
N HIS A 63 3.17 -11.84 19.95
CA HIS A 63 2.47 -10.66 19.47
C HIS A 63 1.17 -11.05 18.78
N TYR A 64 0.04 -10.54 19.27
CA TYR A 64 -1.28 -10.79 18.70
C TYR A 64 -1.51 -9.93 17.45
N TRP A 65 -1.68 -10.60 16.30
CA TRP A 65 -1.60 -9.98 14.98
C TRP A 65 -2.97 -9.55 14.42
N TYR A 66 -3.07 -8.29 14.00
CA TYR A 66 -4.21 -7.73 13.25
C TYR A 66 -3.87 -7.31 11.82
N ASN A 67 -2.59 -7.36 11.42
CA ASN A 67 -2.11 -6.89 10.12
C ASN A 67 -2.41 -5.40 9.85
N LEU A 68 -2.24 -4.56 10.87
CA LEU A 68 -2.38 -3.11 10.79
C LEU A 68 -1.13 -2.46 10.21
N ASN A 69 -1.32 -1.24 9.71
CA ASN A 69 -0.19 -0.42 9.27
C ASN A 69 0.78 -0.16 10.44
N GLY A 70 2.08 -0.42 10.21
CA GLY A 70 3.14 -0.21 11.19
C GLY A 70 3.24 -1.28 12.30
N GLU A 71 2.37 -2.29 12.30
CA GLU A 71 2.26 -3.27 13.40
C GLU A 71 3.53 -4.08 13.60
N ALA A 72 4.11 -4.62 12.53
CA ALA A 72 5.37 -5.37 12.62
C ALA A 72 6.50 -4.52 13.23
N ALA A 73 6.63 -3.26 12.80
CA ALA A 73 7.65 -2.36 13.32
C ALA A 73 7.42 -2.04 14.80
N PHE A 74 6.15 -1.81 15.19
CA PHE A 74 5.76 -1.62 16.59
C PHE A 74 6.12 -2.86 17.42
N ALA A 75 5.67 -4.04 17.00
CA ALA A 75 5.89 -5.32 17.69
C ALA A 75 7.38 -5.59 17.94
N ILE A 76 8.23 -5.37 16.92
CA ILE A 76 9.68 -5.57 17.01
C ILE A 76 10.33 -4.58 17.97
N SER A 77 9.98 -3.30 17.86
CA SER A 77 10.51 -2.25 18.74
C SER A 77 10.08 -2.46 20.18
N ASP A 78 8.84 -2.88 20.39
CA ASP A 78 8.27 -3.14 21.70
C ASP A 78 8.97 -4.33 22.37
N ALA A 79 9.11 -5.45 21.65
CA ALA A 79 9.85 -6.63 22.10
C ALA A 79 11.30 -6.29 22.47
N GLN A 80 11.97 -5.47 21.67
CA GLN A 80 13.34 -5.01 21.97
C GLN A 80 13.39 -4.22 23.28
N SER A 81 12.45 -3.30 23.48
CA SER A 81 12.41 -2.45 24.68
C SER A 81 12.05 -3.22 25.95
N LEU A 82 11.37 -4.37 25.82
CA LEU A 82 11.09 -5.31 26.92
C LEU A 82 12.28 -6.26 27.20
N GLY A 83 13.33 -6.18 26.38
CA GLY A 83 14.57 -6.91 26.56
C GLY A 83 14.54 -8.34 26.02
N LEU A 84 13.72 -8.61 25.00
CA LEU A 84 13.78 -9.88 24.26
C LEU A 84 15.14 -9.99 23.56
N THR A 85 15.76 -11.17 23.59
CA THR A 85 17.09 -11.43 23.04
C THR A 85 17.05 -12.37 21.84
N SER A 86 18.14 -12.42 21.06
CA SER A 86 18.27 -13.30 19.89
C SER A 86 18.20 -14.79 20.20
N SER A 87 18.33 -15.18 21.47
CA SER A 87 18.20 -16.56 21.89
C SER A 87 16.76 -16.97 22.22
N GLN A 88 15.86 -16.01 22.39
CA GLN A 88 14.46 -16.22 22.71
C GLN A 88 13.59 -16.26 21.45
N TYR A 89 12.48 -16.99 21.54
CA TYR A 89 11.46 -17.01 20.50
C TYR A 89 10.54 -15.78 20.62
N PHE A 90 10.26 -15.17 19.46
CA PHE A 90 9.19 -14.22 19.25
C PHE A 90 8.12 -14.86 18.36
N PHE A 91 6.96 -15.14 18.94
CA PHE A 91 5.85 -15.77 18.26
C PHE A 91 4.94 -14.71 17.63
N LEU A 92 4.57 -14.95 16.37
CA LEU A 92 3.43 -14.24 15.77
C LEU A 92 2.17 -15.05 16.04
N ASP A 93 1.24 -14.47 16.77
CA ASP A 93 -0.06 -15.08 17.05
C ASP A 93 -1.05 -14.65 15.96
N MET A 94 -1.44 -15.61 15.13
CA MET A 94 -2.38 -15.45 14.03
C MET A 94 -3.65 -16.24 14.35
N GLU A 95 -4.66 -15.56 14.88
CA GLU A 95 -5.97 -16.17 15.13
C GLU A 95 -7.15 -15.22 14.88
N ASP A 96 -6.89 -13.94 14.64
CA ASP A 96 -7.94 -12.96 14.54
C ASP A 96 -8.82 -13.20 13.30
N LYS A 97 -10.14 -13.04 13.51
CA LYS A 97 -11.16 -13.33 12.49
C LYS A 97 -11.17 -12.31 11.35
N THR A 98 -10.50 -11.17 11.51
CA THR A 98 -10.40 -10.12 10.49
C THR A 98 -9.20 -10.29 9.57
N LEU A 99 -8.29 -11.23 9.87
CA LEU A 99 -7.15 -11.52 9.00
C LEU A 99 -7.63 -11.96 7.62
N SER A 100 -7.00 -11.40 6.58
CA SER A 100 -7.24 -11.83 5.20
C SER A 100 -6.82 -13.30 5.01
N SER A 101 -7.25 -13.95 3.92
CA SER A 101 -6.99 -15.38 3.70
C SER A 101 -5.53 -15.75 3.41
N ASP A 102 -4.64 -14.78 3.16
CA ASP A 102 -3.23 -15.05 2.88
C ASP A 102 -2.36 -14.91 4.13
N TRP A 103 -2.49 -15.88 5.05
CA TRP A 103 -1.71 -15.89 6.29
C TRP A 103 -0.24 -16.17 6.03
N SER A 104 0.06 -16.97 5.00
CA SER A 104 1.41 -17.33 4.62
C SER A 104 2.24 -16.09 4.27
N ALA A 105 1.73 -15.21 3.40
CA ALA A 105 2.45 -14.00 3.02
C ALA A 105 2.56 -13.00 4.19
N GLN A 106 1.54 -12.90 5.04
CA GLN A 106 1.58 -12.03 6.22
C GLN A 106 2.64 -12.48 7.22
N PHE A 107 2.67 -13.77 7.53
CA PHE A 107 3.69 -14.35 8.42
C PHE A 107 5.09 -14.13 7.86
N GLU A 108 5.28 -14.34 6.54
CA GLU A 108 6.57 -14.12 5.89
C GLU A 108 7.01 -12.66 5.90
N SER A 109 6.07 -11.72 5.74
CA SER A 109 6.33 -10.28 5.86
C SER A 109 6.80 -9.92 7.27
N PHE A 110 6.10 -10.41 8.29
CA PHE A 110 6.49 -10.21 9.69
C PHE A 110 7.87 -10.83 9.98
N ARG A 111 8.08 -12.11 9.60
CA ARG A 111 9.35 -12.81 9.78
C ARG A 111 10.51 -12.07 9.13
N SER A 112 10.29 -11.55 7.91
CA SER A 112 11.29 -10.76 7.18
C SER A 112 11.62 -9.45 7.91
N ALA A 113 10.64 -8.80 8.53
CA ALA A 113 10.87 -7.61 9.33
C ALA A 113 11.66 -7.90 10.62
N VAL A 114 11.42 -9.06 11.26
CA VAL A 114 12.18 -9.48 12.45
C VAL A 114 13.64 -9.75 12.09
N GLY A 115 13.90 -10.61 11.10
CA GLY A 115 15.23 -11.10 10.77
C GLY A 115 15.94 -11.76 11.93
N ASP A 116 17.26 -11.55 12.02
CA ASP A 116 18.10 -12.27 12.99
C ASP A 116 18.02 -11.70 14.41
N LYS A 117 17.06 -10.80 14.67
CA LYS A 117 16.90 -10.19 15.98
C LYS A 117 16.48 -11.22 17.03
N TYR A 118 15.61 -12.16 16.67
CA TYR A 118 14.99 -13.16 17.55
C TYR A 118 14.82 -14.48 16.80
N LYS A 119 14.70 -15.58 17.54
CA LYS A 119 14.16 -16.81 16.93
C LYS A 119 12.68 -16.59 16.64
N ILE A 120 12.16 -17.15 15.56
CA ILE A 120 10.78 -16.92 15.15
C ILE A 120 9.91 -18.14 15.41
N GLY A 121 8.71 -17.89 15.93
CA GLY A 121 7.66 -18.87 16.01
C GLY A 121 6.34 -18.36 15.41
N LEU A 122 5.46 -19.29 15.10
CA LEU A 122 4.09 -19.05 14.66
C LEU A 122 3.15 -19.71 15.67
N TYR A 123 2.14 -18.95 16.09
CA TYR A 123 0.97 -19.50 16.76
C TYR A 123 -0.27 -19.39 15.89
N CYS A 124 -1.02 -20.49 15.84
CA CYS A 124 -2.40 -20.57 15.35
C CYS A 124 -3.04 -21.90 15.75
N SER A 125 -4.35 -22.05 15.53
CA SER A 125 -5.01 -23.36 15.70
C SER A 125 -4.66 -24.34 14.57
N ASP A 126 -4.78 -25.64 14.85
CA ASP A 126 -4.35 -26.72 13.93
C ASP A 126 -5.01 -26.66 12.53
N SER A 127 -6.28 -26.25 12.45
CA SER A 127 -7.00 -26.16 11.18
C SER A 127 -6.47 -25.02 10.27
N PRO A 128 -6.37 -23.76 10.74
CA PRO A 128 -5.66 -22.70 10.02
C PRO A 128 -4.23 -23.07 9.66
N TYR A 129 -3.47 -23.68 10.57
CA TYR A 129 -2.11 -24.10 10.29
C TYR A 129 -2.03 -24.98 9.04
N LYS A 130 -2.83 -26.05 8.99
CA LYS A 130 -2.90 -26.98 7.86
C LYS A 130 -3.42 -26.35 6.57
N SER A 131 -4.23 -25.30 6.67
CA SER A 131 -4.86 -24.66 5.52
C SER A 131 -3.97 -23.59 4.87
N HIS A 132 -3.12 -22.93 5.67
CA HIS A 132 -2.35 -21.78 5.20
C HIS A 132 -0.84 -21.99 5.17
N PHE A 133 -0.29 -23.02 5.83
CA PHE A 133 1.14 -23.21 5.95
C PHE A 133 1.60 -24.59 5.47
N ASP A 134 2.69 -24.61 4.69
CA ASP A 134 3.40 -25.84 4.35
C ASP A 134 4.31 -26.23 5.51
N ASN A 135 3.93 -27.30 6.22
CA ASN A 135 4.69 -27.77 7.38
C ASN A 135 6.14 -28.15 7.05
N ALA A 136 6.41 -28.74 5.88
CA ALA A 136 7.77 -29.14 5.51
C ALA A 136 8.65 -27.90 5.34
N LYS A 137 8.11 -26.84 4.73
CA LYS A 137 8.77 -25.54 4.61
C LYS A 137 9.02 -24.91 5.99
N MET A 138 8.02 -24.86 6.85
CA MET A 138 8.14 -24.27 8.19
C MET A 138 9.25 -24.93 9.01
N VAL A 139 9.34 -26.26 8.95
CA VAL A 139 10.43 -27.03 9.58
C VAL A 139 11.79 -26.73 8.95
N ALA A 140 11.87 -26.73 7.62
CA ALA A 140 13.12 -26.48 6.90
C ALA A 140 13.70 -25.09 7.19
N GLU A 141 12.84 -24.10 7.42
CA GLU A 141 13.21 -22.72 7.70
C GLU A 141 13.36 -22.43 9.21
N GLY A 142 13.24 -23.45 10.06
CA GLY A 142 13.47 -23.34 11.50
C GLY A 142 12.41 -22.53 12.25
N VAL A 143 11.19 -22.40 11.69
CA VAL A 143 10.07 -21.74 12.37
C VAL A 143 9.52 -22.64 13.46
N TYR A 144 9.40 -22.09 14.67
CA TYR A 144 8.83 -22.81 15.82
C TYR A 144 7.31 -22.85 15.76
N ARG A 145 6.72 -24.05 15.77
CA ARG A 145 5.27 -24.24 15.57
C ARG A 145 4.57 -24.39 16.92
N TRP A 146 3.87 -23.35 17.35
CA TRP A 146 3.03 -23.36 18.55
C TRP A 146 1.57 -23.53 18.14
N ILE A 147 1.03 -24.74 18.26
CA ILE A 147 -0.27 -25.10 17.67
C ILE A 147 -1.33 -25.36 18.73
N ALA A 148 -2.48 -24.69 18.60
CA ALA A 148 -3.63 -24.88 19.49
C ALA A 148 -4.58 -26.00 18.99
N ALA A 149 -4.89 -26.94 19.88
CA ALA A 149 -5.91 -27.98 19.69
C ALA A 149 -6.37 -28.56 21.04
N TYR A 150 -7.60 -28.31 21.46
CA TYR A 150 -8.01 -28.62 22.84
C TYR A 150 -8.58 -30.03 23.07
N SER A 151 -8.89 -30.75 21.99
CA SER A 151 -9.53 -32.07 22.06
C SER A 151 -8.65 -33.22 21.56
N TYR A 152 -7.46 -32.92 21.05
CA TYR A 152 -6.50 -33.91 20.54
C TYR A 152 -5.09 -33.32 20.43
N GLU A 153 -4.09 -34.19 20.44
CA GLU A 153 -2.71 -33.82 20.15
C GLU A 153 -2.53 -33.60 18.63
N PRO A 154 -2.11 -32.40 18.17
CA PRO A 154 -1.92 -32.13 16.75
C PRO A 154 -0.72 -32.91 16.19
N ALA A 155 -0.69 -33.17 14.88
CA ALA A 155 0.42 -33.90 14.27
C ALA A 155 1.67 -33.01 14.07
N ASN A 156 1.46 -31.75 13.73
CA ASN A 156 2.50 -30.83 13.27
C ASN A 156 2.71 -29.71 14.28
N TYR A 157 3.54 -29.94 15.30
CA TYR A 157 3.81 -28.92 16.33
C TYR A 157 5.23 -29.08 16.89
N ASP A 158 5.71 -28.04 17.57
CA ASP A 158 6.84 -28.07 18.50
C ASP A 158 6.34 -27.85 19.94
N THR A 159 5.43 -26.88 20.11
CA THR A 159 4.62 -26.68 21.32
C THR A 159 3.15 -26.84 21.00
N TRP A 160 2.42 -27.57 21.83
CA TRP A 160 0.98 -27.79 21.69
C TRP A 160 0.24 -27.07 22.83
N GLN A 161 -0.63 -26.12 22.48
CA GLN A 161 -1.57 -25.53 23.42
C GLN A 161 -2.77 -26.49 23.57
N MET A 162 -2.81 -27.18 24.70
CA MET A 162 -3.71 -28.31 24.96
C MET A 162 -4.99 -27.91 25.66
N SER A 163 -5.01 -26.77 26.33
CA SER A 163 -6.22 -26.22 26.93
C SER A 163 -6.09 -24.71 27.11
N GLY A 164 -7.24 -24.03 27.13
CA GLY A 164 -7.33 -22.59 27.36
C GLY A 164 -8.34 -22.27 28.46
N GLU A 165 -9.45 -21.62 28.12
CA GLU A 165 -10.56 -21.32 29.05
C GLU A 165 -11.04 -22.57 29.83
N GLY A 166 -11.26 -22.40 31.13
CA GLY A 166 -11.64 -23.48 32.06
C GLY A 166 -10.49 -24.35 32.57
N SER A 167 -9.23 -24.06 32.19
CA SER A 167 -8.05 -24.79 32.70
C SER A 167 -7.75 -24.52 34.18
N GLY A 168 -8.30 -23.43 34.72
CA GLY A 168 -8.02 -22.95 36.07
C GLY A 168 -6.58 -22.46 36.26
N GLY A 169 -6.34 -21.89 37.44
CA GLY A 169 -5.05 -21.30 37.77
C GLY A 169 -4.09 -22.24 38.50
N PHE A 170 -3.13 -21.64 39.21
CA PHE A 170 -2.17 -22.36 40.03
C PHE A 170 -2.24 -21.87 41.47
N GLY A 171 -2.12 -22.78 42.44
CA GLY A 171 -2.07 -22.42 43.86
C GLY A 171 -3.31 -21.63 44.27
N SER A 172 -3.11 -20.41 44.77
CA SER A 172 -4.20 -19.50 45.15
C SER A 172 -4.81 -18.73 43.98
N TYR A 173 -4.16 -18.71 42.82
CA TYR A 173 -4.69 -18.07 41.61
C TYR A 173 -5.73 -19.00 40.98
N THR A 174 -6.95 -18.51 40.80
CA THR A 174 -8.07 -19.31 40.25
C THR A 174 -8.47 -18.91 38.84
N GLY A 175 -7.90 -17.82 38.29
CA GLY A 175 -8.16 -17.41 36.91
C GLY A 175 -7.59 -18.43 35.92
N ASP A 176 -8.16 -18.45 34.72
CA ASP A 176 -7.72 -19.39 33.68
C ASP A 176 -6.32 -19.05 33.18
N VAL A 177 -5.58 -20.11 32.87
CA VAL A 177 -4.21 -20.05 32.37
C VAL A 177 -4.06 -21.15 31.34
N ASP A 178 -3.69 -20.75 30.14
CA ASP A 178 -3.52 -21.64 29.01
C ASP A 178 -2.36 -22.61 29.28
N ARG A 179 -2.50 -23.84 28.81
CA ARG A 179 -1.60 -24.95 29.13
C ARG A 179 -0.94 -25.45 27.86
N ASP A 180 0.38 -25.51 27.91
CA ASP A 180 1.18 -25.91 26.77
C ASP A 180 2.10 -27.08 27.07
N TYR A 181 2.30 -27.92 26.06
CA TYR A 181 3.33 -28.94 26.06
C TYR A 181 4.33 -28.71 24.92
N ASP A 182 5.52 -28.25 25.29
CA ASP A 182 6.70 -28.26 24.42
C ASP A 182 7.33 -29.65 24.45
N LYS A 183 7.22 -30.38 23.34
CA LYS A 183 7.82 -31.72 23.20
C LYS A 183 9.31 -31.67 22.88
N THR A 184 9.79 -30.55 22.35
CA THR A 184 11.19 -30.39 21.94
C THR A 184 12.07 -30.01 23.13
N GLY A 185 11.48 -29.32 24.10
CA GLY A 185 12.11 -28.70 25.26
C GLY A 185 12.96 -27.47 24.93
N ASN A 186 12.92 -26.98 23.69
CA ASN A 186 13.74 -25.86 23.25
C ASN A 186 13.35 -24.53 23.92
N LEU A 187 12.13 -24.41 24.46
CA LEU A 187 11.72 -23.21 25.22
C LEU A 187 12.34 -23.14 26.62
N PHE A 188 12.96 -24.22 27.10
CA PHE A 188 13.56 -24.26 28.44
C PHE A 188 14.91 -24.99 28.53
N LYS A 189 15.54 -25.28 27.38
CA LYS A 189 16.95 -25.69 27.36
C LYS A 189 17.85 -24.50 27.73
N GLU A 190 18.93 -24.79 28.45
CA GLU A 190 20.01 -23.83 28.56
C GLU A 190 20.64 -23.61 27.18
N GLU A 191 21.00 -22.36 26.89
CA GLU A 191 21.64 -22.03 25.63
C GLU A 191 22.99 -22.77 25.54
N ALA A 192 23.15 -23.59 24.49
CA ALA A 192 24.49 -23.97 24.05
C ALA A 192 25.20 -22.70 23.54
N GLN A 193 26.55 -22.73 23.60
CA GLN A 193 27.47 -21.72 23.04
C GLN A 193 26.96 -21.13 21.71
N PRO A 194 27.26 -19.84 21.42
CA PRO A 194 26.53 -19.00 20.48
C PRO A 194 26.19 -19.73 19.18
N ILE A 195 24.92 -19.59 18.79
CA ILE A 195 24.34 -20.05 17.53
C ILE A 195 25.39 -19.85 16.43
N THR A 196 25.84 -20.94 15.80
CA THR A 196 26.63 -20.82 14.59
C THR A 196 25.73 -20.08 13.59
N PRO A 197 26.17 -18.92 13.06
CA PRO A 197 25.37 -18.18 12.09
C PRO A 197 24.91 -19.15 11.00
N SER A 198 23.63 -19.07 10.64
CA SER A 198 23.11 -19.78 9.48
C SER A 198 24.08 -19.58 8.32
N THR A 199 24.60 -20.68 7.78
CA THR A 199 25.40 -20.68 6.55
C THR A 199 24.53 -20.49 5.30
N THR A 200 23.20 -20.56 5.46
CA THR A 200 22.25 -19.99 4.50
C THR A 200 22.39 -18.48 4.58
N PRO A 201 22.78 -17.79 3.49
CA PRO A 201 22.97 -16.34 3.51
C PRO A 201 21.70 -15.68 4.04
N LEU A 202 21.81 -15.13 5.24
CA LEU A 202 20.81 -14.27 5.82
C LEU A 202 20.62 -13.11 4.85
N TYR A 203 19.35 -12.82 4.56
CA TYR A 203 19.01 -11.78 3.63
C TYR A 203 19.56 -10.45 4.16
N ARG A 204 20.63 -9.94 3.55
CA ARG A 204 21.07 -8.60 3.87
C ARG A 204 20.07 -7.66 3.23
N GLN A 205 19.37 -6.89 4.05
CA GLN A 205 18.68 -5.72 3.57
C GLN A 205 19.74 -4.71 3.13
N ILE A 206 19.93 -4.58 1.81
CA ILE A 206 20.80 -3.56 1.26
C ILE A 206 19.97 -2.27 1.24
N ILE A 207 20.47 -1.17 1.82
CA ILE A 207 19.84 0.14 1.75
C ILE A 207 20.93 1.20 1.61
N GLY A 208 20.86 1.98 0.53
CA GLY A 208 21.81 3.06 0.27
C GLY A 208 23.20 2.60 -0.14
N GLU A 209 23.39 1.30 -0.43
CA GLU A 209 24.62 0.80 -1.02
C GLU A 209 24.56 0.92 -2.55
N ALA A 210 25.73 0.92 -3.20
CA ALA A 210 25.80 1.03 -4.66
C ALA A 210 25.55 -0.32 -5.33
N GLY A 211 24.74 -0.32 -6.38
CA GLY A 211 24.44 -1.51 -7.16
C GLY A 211 23.77 -1.19 -8.48
N TYR A 212 23.53 -2.23 -9.28
CA TYR A 212 22.78 -2.13 -10.52
C TYR A 212 21.34 -2.51 -10.26
N ASP A 213 20.44 -1.66 -10.72
CA ASP A 213 19.01 -1.92 -10.70
C ASP A 213 18.70 -3.20 -11.49
N THR A 214 17.99 -4.14 -10.87
CA THR A 214 17.73 -5.46 -11.46
C THR A 214 16.82 -5.39 -12.69
N GLU A 215 15.95 -4.39 -12.78
CA GLU A 215 15.01 -4.25 -13.90
C GLU A 215 15.58 -3.39 -15.02
N SER A 216 16.14 -2.23 -14.67
CA SER A 216 16.59 -1.24 -15.64
C SER A 216 18.08 -1.32 -15.96
N GLY A 217 18.88 -2.04 -15.17
CA GLY A 217 20.34 -2.12 -15.33
C GLY A 217 21.08 -0.82 -15.02
N ILE A 218 20.40 0.18 -14.45
CA ILE A 218 21.01 1.48 -14.11
C ILE A 218 21.82 1.36 -12.82
N TYR A 219 23.01 1.97 -12.77
CA TYR A 219 23.84 2.01 -11.57
C TYR A 219 23.47 3.16 -10.64
N GLY A 220 23.39 2.91 -9.34
CA GLY A 220 23.20 3.94 -8.34
C GLY A 220 23.11 3.40 -6.91
N LEU A 221 22.77 4.27 -5.97
CA LEU A 221 22.53 3.85 -4.59
C LEU A 221 21.11 3.32 -4.48
N GLY A 222 20.96 2.10 -4.00
CA GLY A 222 19.72 1.37 -4.06
C GLY A 222 19.43 0.55 -2.82
N ARG A 223 18.37 -0.23 -2.90
CA ARG A 223 17.93 -1.12 -1.83
C ARG A 223 17.62 -2.50 -2.37
N SER A 224 17.80 -3.52 -1.55
CA SER A 224 17.37 -4.88 -1.85
C SER A 224 16.89 -5.53 -0.57
N TYR A 225 15.68 -6.08 -0.62
CA TYR A 225 15.05 -6.77 0.51
C TYR A 225 15.24 -8.29 0.45
N ASP A 226 15.79 -8.79 -0.65
CA ASP A 226 15.98 -10.20 -0.97
C ASP A 226 17.46 -10.53 -1.26
N ASN A 227 18.37 -9.84 -0.57
CA ASN A 227 19.81 -10.11 -0.58
C ASN A 227 20.49 -9.93 -1.96
N GLY A 228 20.06 -8.95 -2.73
CA GLY A 228 20.62 -8.62 -4.04
C GLY A 228 20.04 -9.43 -5.20
N LYS A 229 19.06 -10.32 -4.94
CA LYS A 229 18.32 -10.99 -6.02
C LYS A 229 17.48 -10.00 -6.82
N THR A 230 16.89 -9.01 -6.12
CA THR A 230 16.21 -7.85 -6.68
C THR A 230 16.73 -6.59 -6.00
N PHE A 231 17.51 -5.82 -6.73
CA PHE A 231 18.13 -4.58 -6.31
C PHE A 231 17.46 -3.41 -7.02
N TYR A 232 17.03 -2.44 -6.24
CA TYR A 232 16.23 -1.32 -6.66
C TYR A 232 17.00 -0.03 -6.44
N VAL A 233 17.53 0.57 -7.50
CA VAL A 233 18.20 1.87 -7.38
C VAL A 233 17.19 2.95 -7.01
N MET A 234 17.56 3.82 -6.08
CA MET A 234 16.76 4.93 -5.58
C MET A 234 17.42 6.26 -5.97
N ASP A 235 18.73 6.40 -5.80
CA ASP A 235 19.48 7.61 -6.17
C ASP A 235 20.46 7.30 -7.31
N THR A 236 20.20 7.88 -8.49
CA THR A 236 21.09 7.83 -9.66
C THR A 236 21.86 9.14 -9.83
N VAL A 237 22.85 9.15 -10.73
CA VAL A 237 23.52 10.40 -11.17
C VAL A 237 22.58 11.38 -11.88
N TYR A 238 21.40 10.94 -12.31
CA TYR A 238 20.39 11.74 -13.00
C TYR A 238 19.22 12.16 -12.09
N GLY A 239 19.26 11.82 -10.80
CA GLY A 239 18.22 12.12 -9.83
C GLY A 239 17.61 10.88 -9.17
N ARG A 240 16.59 11.11 -8.35
CA ARG A 240 15.93 10.07 -7.56
C ARG A 240 14.83 9.38 -8.36
N ILE A 241 14.89 8.06 -8.43
CA ILE A 241 13.85 7.22 -9.03
C ILE A 241 12.87 6.82 -7.92
N TYR A 242 11.58 7.07 -8.13
CA TYR A 242 10.51 6.62 -7.26
C TYR A 242 9.66 5.60 -8.02
N ARG A 243 9.46 4.40 -7.47
CA ARG A 243 8.56 3.39 -8.02
C ARG A 243 7.15 3.54 -7.46
N GLN A 244 6.18 2.83 -8.05
CA GLN A 244 4.80 2.81 -7.58
C GLN A 244 4.70 2.49 -6.08
N GLN A 245 5.43 1.47 -5.61
CA GLN A 245 5.46 1.11 -4.18
C GLN A 245 6.06 2.20 -3.27
N ASP A 246 6.98 3.04 -3.77
CA ASP A 246 7.46 4.22 -3.03
C ASP A 246 6.37 5.28 -2.95
N GLY A 247 5.66 5.50 -4.05
CA GLY A 247 4.47 6.33 -4.08
C GLY A 247 3.42 5.84 -3.07
N ASP A 248 3.11 4.55 -3.07
CA ASP A 248 2.14 3.93 -2.17
C ASP A 248 2.57 4.02 -0.70
N SER A 249 3.88 3.92 -0.42
CA SER A 249 4.44 4.06 0.93
C SER A 249 4.47 5.50 1.43
N ILE A 250 4.67 6.47 0.54
CA ILE A 250 4.76 7.91 0.87
C ILE A 250 3.35 8.55 0.90
N TRP A 251 2.41 8.03 0.11
CA TRP A 251 1.07 8.58 -0.06
C TRP A 251 0.29 8.76 1.26
N PRO A 252 0.34 7.85 2.25
CA PRO A 252 -0.30 8.05 3.55
C PRO A 252 0.17 9.31 4.29
N PHE A 253 1.43 9.73 4.08
CA PHE A 253 2.00 10.93 4.70
C PHE A 253 1.72 12.21 3.91
N LEU A 254 1.52 12.09 2.60
CA LEU A 254 1.21 13.21 1.72
C LEU A 254 -0.28 13.51 1.65
N LYS A 255 -1.14 12.49 1.66
CA LYS A 255 -2.61 12.60 1.53
C LYS A 255 -3.23 13.62 2.50
N PRO A 256 -2.86 13.65 3.80
CA PRO A 256 -3.39 14.66 4.73
C PRO A 256 -2.96 16.09 4.36
N LYS A 257 -1.74 16.25 3.81
CA LYS A 257 -1.19 17.54 3.42
C LYS A 257 -1.79 18.06 2.11
N VAL A 258 -2.01 17.18 1.14
CA VAL A 258 -2.68 17.52 -0.12
C VAL A 258 -4.09 18.05 0.14
N GLY A 259 -4.83 17.47 1.09
CA GLY A 259 -6.14 17.96 1.50
C GLY A 259 -6.16 19.35 2.15
N THR A 260 -5.01 19.86 2.58
CA THR A 260 -4.86 21.23 3.13
C THR A 260 -4.48 22.27 2.07
N ILE A 261 -4.13 21.84 0.85
CA ILE A 261 -3.84 22.75 -0.26
C ILE A 261 -5.18 23.19 -0.85
N LYS A 262 -5.80 24.18 -0.21
CA LYS A 262 -6.92 24.91 -0.79
C LYS A 262 -6.29 25.89 -1.79
N GLY A 263 -6.45 25.64 -3.09
CA GLY A 263 -6.23 26.70 -4.07
C GLY A 263 -7.11 27.89 -3.70
N GLU A 264 -6.55 29.10 -3.74
CA GLU A 264 -7.35 30.30 -3.58
C GLU A 264 -8.49 30.24 -4.60
N LYS A 265 -9.72 30.49 -4.15
CA LYS A 265 -10.86 30.60 -5.05
C LYS A 265 -10.52 31.75 -6.01
N GLY A 266 -10.35 31.43 -7.30
CA GLY A 266 -10.13 32.45 -8.32
C GLY A 266 -11.22 33.51 -8.21
N ASP A 267 -10.81 34.77 -8.33
CA ASP A 267 -11.74 35.89 -8.32
C ASP A 267 -12.86 35.65 -9.33
N ALA A 268 -14.08 36.05 -8.98
CA ALA A 268 -15.18 35.97 -9.92
C ALA A 268 -14.79 36.79 -11.16
N GLY A 269 -14.87 36.17 -12.35
CA GLY A 269 -14.65 36.88 -13.60
C GLY A 269 -15.56 38.10 -13.67
N ALA A 270 -15.04 39.22 -14.15
CA ALA A 270 -15.82 40.44 -14.29
C ALA A 270 -17.09 40.17 -15.11
N ASP A 271 -18.23 40.70 -14.66
CA ASP A 271 -19.48 40.59 -15.40
C ASP A 271 -19.28 41.07 -16.84
N GLY A 272 -19.71 40.27 -17.80
CA GLY A 272 -19.67 40.64 -19.22
C GLY A 272 -20.52 41.89 -19.46
N LYS A 273 -20.10 42.73 -20.42
CA LYS A 273 -20.87 43.90 -20.83
C LYS A 273 -22.32 43.51 -21.15
N SER A 274 -23.27 44.26 -20.63
CA SER A 274 -24.68 44.12 -20.98
C SER A 274 -24.89 44.37 -22.47
N ALA A 275 -25.95 43.80 -23.05
CA ALA A 275 -26.30 43.99 -24.45
C ALA A 275 -26.48 45.48 -24.84
N TYR A 276 -26.90 46.33 -23.88
CA TYR A 276 -26.95 47.77 -24.05
C TYR A 276 -25.54 48.39 -24.14
N GLU A 277 -24.62 48.01 -23.27
CA GLU A 277 -23.23 48.50 -23.31
C GLU A 277 -22.51 48.07 -24.60
N VAL A 278 -22.81 46.88 -25.11
CA VAL A 278 -22.34 46.44 -26.43
C VAL A 278 -22.96 47.28 -27.56
N ALA A 279 -24.25 47.63 -27.47
CA ALA A 279 -24.90 48.50 -28.46
C ALA A 279 -24.29 49.91 -28.46
N VAL A 280 -24.04 50.50 -27.28
CA VAL A 280 -23.37 51.81 -27.15
C VAL A 280 -21.95 51.76 -27.70
N ALA A 281 -21.18 50.70 -27.40
CA ALA A 281 -19.84 50.51 -27.94
C ALA A 281 -19.81 50.38 -29.47
N ASN A 282 -20.90 49.90 -30.09
CA ASN A 282 -21.07 49.80 -31.54
C ASN A 282 -21.78 51.03 -32.16
N GLY A 283 -21.86 52.14 -31.44
CA GLY A 283 -22.30 53.43 -31.98
C GLY A 283 -23.76 53.80 -31.70
N TYR A 284 -24.46 53.07 -30.82
CA TYR A 284 -25.78 53.50 -30.34
C TYR A 284 -25.65 54.70 -29.39
N THR A 285 -26.36 55.78 -29.69
CA THR A 285 -26.30 57.05 -28.92
C THR A 285 -27.54 57.33 -28.08
N GLY A 286 -28.54 56.45 -28.13
CA GLY A 286 -29.77 56.58 -27.34
C GLY A 286 -29.58 56.12 -25.90
N THR A 287 -30.56 56.45 -25.05
CA THR A 287 -30.61 55.99 -23.66
C THR A 287 -30.99 54.50 -23.57
N GLN A 288 -30.69 53.86 -22.44
CA GLN A 288 -31.06 52.46 -22.19
C GLN A 288 -32.57 52.21 -22.32
N ALA A 289 -33.40 53.17 -21.91
CA ALA A 289 -34.85 53.09 -22.06
C ALA A 289 -35.29 53.15 -23.54
N GLN A 290 -34.64 53.99 -24.36
CA GLN A 290 -34.89 54.06 -25.80
C GLN A 290 -34.40 52.80 -26.52
N TRP A 291 -33.31 52.21 -26.06
CA TRP A 291 -32.80 50.95 -26.58
C TRP A 291 -33.76 49.79 -26.27
N LEU A 292 -34.27 49.72 -25.04
CA LEU A 292 -35.30 48.75 -24.67
C LEU A 292 -36.58 48.92 -25.50
N ALA A 293 -37.00 50.17 -25.73
CA ALA A 293 -38.16 50.47 -26.56
C ALA A 293 -37.94 50.11 -28.04
N SER A 294 -36.71 50.24 -28.56
CA SER A 294 -36.37 49.85 -29.93
C SER A 294 -36.34 48.34 -30.15
N LEU A 295 -36.15 47.55 -29.08
CA LEU A 295 -36.22 46.09 -29.12
C LEU A 295 -37.67 45.56 -29.16
N LYS A 296 -38.66 46.42 -28.96
CA LYS A 296 -40.07 46.03 -28.95
C LYS A 296 -40.60 45.96 -30.38
N GLY A 297 -40.54 44.77 -30.99
CA GLY A 297 -41.22 44.45 -32.26
C GLY A 297 -42.74 44.34 -32.10
N ALA A 298 -43.46 44.26 -33.22
CA ALA A 298 -44.88 43.88 -33.22
C ALA A 298 -45.06 42.47 -32.64
N ASP A 299 -46.17 42.22 -31.94
CA ASP A 299 -46.46 40.93 -31.31
C ASP A 299 -46.37 39.79 -32.35
N GLY A 300 -45.42 38.88 -32.15
CA GLY A 300 -45.32 37.65 -32.93
C GLY A 300 -46.39 36.64 -32.49
N ALA A 301 -46.81 35.75 -33.40
CA ALA A 301 -47.55 34.56 -33.02
C ALA A 301 -46.79 33.79 -31.92
N PRO A 302 -47.47 33.08 -30.99
CA PRO A 302 -46.81 32.37 -29.89
C PRO A 302 -45.68 31.48 -30.42
N GLY A 303 -44.45 31.74 -29.97
CA GLY A 303 -43.31 30.89 -30.29
C GLY A 303 -43.50 29.51 -29.67
N LYS A 304 -43.13 28.44 -30.38
CA LYS A 304 -42.94 27.13 -29.75
C LYS A 304 -41.84 27.25 -28.71
N ASP A 305 -42.05 26.62 -27.55
CA ASP A 305 -41.07 26.56 -26.47
C ASP A 305 -39.68 26.17 -27.01
N GLY A 306 -38.67 26.95 -26.63
CA GLY A 306 -37.28 26.62 -26.92
C GLY A 306 -36.90 25.34 -26.20
N SER A 307 -36.23 24.41 -26.88
CA SER A 307 -35.64 23.24 -26.23
C SER A 307 -34.67 23.69 -25.14
N ALA A 308 -34.69 23.02 -23.99
CA ALA A 308 -33.72 23.28 -22.92
C ALA A 308 -32.28 23.24 -23.47
N GLY A 309 -31.46 24.20 -23.05
CA GLY A 309 -30.03 24.16 -23.36
C GLY A 309 -29.44 22.85 -22.86
N LYS A 310 -28.59 22.20 -23.67
CA LYS A 310 -27.88 21.00 -23.23
C LYS A 310 -26.97 21.40 -22.06
N ASP A 311 -27.05 20.65 -20.96
CA ASP A 311 -26.15 20.82 -19.82
C ASP A 311 -24.70 20.84 -20.30
N GLY A 312 -23.90 21.76 -19.73
CA GLY A 312 -22.47 21.77 -19.95
C GLY A 312 -21.89 20.46 -19.45
N LYS A 313 -21.19 19.71 -20.31
CA LYS A 313 -20.51 18.49 -19.87
C LYS A 313 -19.44 18.89 -18.85
N ASP A 314 -19.48 18.26 -17.68
CA ASP A 314 -18.42 18.38 -16.67
C ASP A 314 -17.03 18.16 -17.31
N GLY A 315 -16.03 18.89 -16.81
CA GLY A 315 -14.66 18.81 -17.30
C GLY A 315 -14.12 17.38 -17.25
N GLN A 316 -13.95 16.77 -18.43
CA GLN A 316 -13.35 15.46 -18.57
C GLN A 316 -11.87 15.54 -18.19
N THR A 317 -11.52 14.96 -17.04
CA THR A 317 -10.13 14.89 -16.58
C THR A 317 -9.54 13.54 -17.01
N TRP A 318 -8.43 13.60 -17.73
CA TRP A 318 -7.76 12.46 -18.34
C TRP A 318 -6.47 12.14 -17.57
N GLN A 319 -6.21 10.87 -17.27
CA GLN A 319 -5.04 10.43 -16.54
C GLN A 319 -4.21 9.44 -17.39
N PRO A 320 -2.91 9.72 -17.65
CA PRO A 320 -2.02 8.75 -18.25
C PRO A 320 -1.69 7.61 -17.25
N TYR A 321 -1.61 6.37 -17.74
CA TYR A 321 -1.16 5.20 -16.98
C TYR A 321 -0.41 4.22 -17.87
N ILE A 322 0.41 3.33 -17.29
CA ILE A 322 1.02 2.21 -18.02
C ILE A 322 0.10 1.00 -17.88
N ALA A 323 -0.37 0.44 -19.00
CA ALA A 323 -1.22 -0.76 -18.97
C ALA A 323 -0.39 -2.05 -18.87
N ASP A 324 -1.07 -3.18 -18.74
CA ASP A 324 -0.44 -4.51 -18.59
C ASP A 324 0.42 -4.90 -19.80
N ASP A 325 0.15 -4.31 -20.97
CA ASP A 325 0.97 -4.44 -22.18
C ASP A 325 2.29 -3.64 -22.13
N LYS A 326 2.57 -2.96 -21.02
CA LYS A 326 3.77 -2.12 -20.76
C LYS A 326 3.88 -0.87 -21.63
N HIS A 327 2.79 -0.41 -22.23
CA HIS A 327 2.75 0.85 -22.98
C HIS A 327 1.96 1.92 -22.24
N TRP A 328 2.05 3.17 -22.69
CA TRP A 328 1.30 4.31 -22.16
C TRP A 328 -0.13 4.34 -22.70
N HIS A 329 -1.10 4.45 -21.80
CA HIS A 329 -2.54 4.54 -22.05
C HIS A 329 -3.12 5.76 -21.31
N ILE A 330 -4.36 6.15 -21.64
CA ILE A 330 -5.08 7.23 -20.96
C ILE A 330 -6.45 6.73 -20.50
N ARG A 331 -6.82 7.00 -19.25
CA ARG A 331 -8.17 6.71 -18.71
C ARG A 331 -8.91 7.99 -18.32
N LEU A 332 -10.24 7.96 -18.39
CA LEU A 332 -11.07 9.02 -17.80
C LEU A 332 -11.23 8.75 -16.30
N ILE A 333 -11.05 9.75 -15.44
CA ILE A 333 -11.00 9.54 -13.98
C ILE A 333 -12.30 8.95 -13.38
N ASN A 334 -13.44 9.04 -14.09
CA ASN A 334 -14.76 8.65 -13.58
C ASN A 334 -15.52 7.59 -14.41
N SER A 335 -14.87 6.85 -15.33
CA SER A 335 -15.43 5.64 -15.94
C SER A 335 -14.38 4.82 -16.68
N VAL A 336 -14.68 3.51 -16.76
CA VAL A 336 -13.98 2.36 -17.38
C VAL A 336 -13.03 2.70 -18.54
N ASP A 337 -11.93 1.93 -18.61
CA ASP A 337 -10.86 1.94 -19.61
C ASP A 337 -11.20 2.56 -20.98
N MET A 338 -10.31 3.41 -21.48
CA MET A 338 -10.39 4.08 -22.78
C MET A 338 -9.42 3.43 -23.78
N PRO A 339 -9.66 3.56 -25.10
CA PRO A 339 -10.07 2.48 -26.00
C PRO A 339 -8.88 1.71 -26.59
N ALA A 340 -9.15 0.53 -27.14
CA ALA A 340 -8.18 -0.23 -27.93
C ALA A 340 -7.50 0.68 -28.99
N VAL A 341 -6.18 0.57 -29.10
CA VAL A 341 -5.42 1.18 -30.22
C VAL A 341 -6.03 0.65 -31.52
N VAL A 342 -6.59 1.53 -32.33
CA VAL A 342 -7.27 1.12 -33.57
C VAL A 342 -6.32 1.03 -34.77
N GLY A 343 -5.09 1.55 -34.64
CA GLY A 343 -4.07 1.47 -35.69
C GLY A 343 -2.65 1.83 -35.23
N ALA A 344 -1.67 1.46 -36.04
CA ALA A 344 -0.25 1.80 -35.83
C ALA A 344 0.31 2.55 -37.05
N ILE A 345 1.12 3.57 -36.81
CA ILE A 345 1.72 4.44 -37.81
C ILE A 345 3.24 4.42 -37.63
N THR A 346 3.94 3.98 -38.66
CA THR A 346 5.40 3.86 -38.65
C THR A 346 6.11 4.89 -39.54
N GLN A 347 5.38 5.53 -40.46
CA GLN A 347 5.85 6.58 -41.36
C GLN A 347 4.67 7.42 -41.87
N GLY A 348 4.92 8.68 -42.24
CA GLY A 348 3.91 9.57 -42.85
C GLY A 348 3.75 10.91 -42.12
N ASP A 349 2.64 11.61 -42.39
CA ASP A 349 2.29 12.90 -41.75
C ASP A 349 1.06 12.74 -40.84
N ALA A 350 1.22 13.04 -39.54
CA ALA A 350 0.13 12.97 -38.56
C ALA A 350 -0.99 13.99 -38.81
N ASN A 351 -0.77 14.99 -39.66
CA ASN A 351 -1.78 15.98 -40.03
C ASN A 351 -2.92 15.40 -40.89
N ASP A 352 -2.68 14.28 -41.57
CA ASP A 352 -3.64 13.65 -42.49
C ASP A 352 -4.73 12.87 -41.75
N LEU A 353 -4.53 12.65 -40.46
CA LEU A 353 -5.46 11.92 -39.60
C LEU A 353 -6.54 12.88 -39.07
N THR A 354 -7.79 12.63 -39.45
CA THR A 354 -8.92 13.52 -39.16
C THR A 354 -10.14 12.82 -38.56
N MET A 355 -9.98 11.58 -38.09
CA MET A 355 -11.06 10.79 -37.50
C MET A 355 -10.85 10.60 -35.99
N ASP A 356 -11.94 10.42 -35.26
CA ASP A 356 -11.96 10.24 -33.79
C ASP A 356 -11.37 8.89 -33.38
N ASP A 357 -10.05 8.81 -33.31
CA ASP A 357 -9.34 7.54 -33.11
C ASP A 357 -8.03 7.68 -32.32
N ASN A 358 -7.47 6.52 -31.95
CA ASN A 358 -6.19 6.40 -31.23
C ASN A 358 -5.19 5.59 -32.05
N TYR A 359 -3.99 6.13 -32.22
CA TYR A 359 -2.93 5.56 -33.04
C TYR A 359 -1.64 5.38 -32.23
N ARG A 360 -1.01 4.22 -32.37
CA ARG A 360 0.37 4.01 -31.93
C ARG A 360 1.31 4.64 -32.95
N ILE A 361 2.22 5.49 -32.50
CA ILE A 361 3.32 6.03 -33.30
C ILE A 361 4.58 5.22 -32.97
N ASP A 362 5.20 4.64 -33.99
CA ASP A 362 6.41 3.82 -33.86
C ASP A 362 7.33 4.02 -35.06
N GLY A 363 8.12 5.08 -35.05
CA GLY A 363 9.02 5.47 -36.13
C GLY A 363 8.97 6.97 -36.44
N THR A 364 9.63 7.37 -37.53
CA THR A 364 9.69 8.79 -37.91
C THR A 364 8.38 9.22 -38.57
N VAL A 365 7.48 9.79 -37.77
CA VAL A 365 6.26 10.47 -38.23
C VAL A 365 6.50 11.98 -38.22
N ALA A 366 6.14 12.65 -39.31
CA ALA A 366 6.27 14.10 -39.40
C ALA A 366 5.23 14.81 -38.53
N ASN A 367 5.58 16.00 -38.07
CA ASN A 367 4.67 16.90 -37.33
C ASN A 367 4.14 16.31 -36.01
N VAL A 368 4.90 15.43 -35.37
CA VAL A 368 4.72 15.03 -33.97
C VAL A 368 5.99 15.39 -33.16
N PRO A 369 5.89 15.59 -31.84
CA PRO A 369 7.03 15.96 -30.99
C PRO A 369 8.18 14.94 -30.97
N SER A 370 7.90 13.65 -31.13
CA SER A 370 8.91 12.58 -31.14
C SER A 370 8.51 11.37 -31.99
N THR A 371 9.40 10.38 -32.06
CA THR A 371 9.25 9.21 -32.93
C THR A 371 8.43 8.07 -32.35
N SER A 372 7.99 8.14 -31.09
CA SER A 372 7.28 7.02 -30.46
C SER A 372 6.35 7.46 -29.34
N GLY A 373 5.08 7.07 -29.43
CA GLY A 373 4.07 7.51 -28.47
C GLY A 373 2.65 7.15 -28.85
N LEU A 374 1.69 7.64 -28.06
CA LEU A 374 0.26 7.49 -28.32
C LEU A 374 -0.30 8.81 -28.85
N LEU A 375 -0.94 8.77 -30.02
CA LEU A 375 -1.63 9.91 -30.62
C LEU A 375 -3.15 9.68 -30.57
N THR A 376 -3.87 10.57 -29.89
CA THR A 376 -5.33 10.61 -29.87
C THR A 376 -5.84 11.78 -30.70
N ILE A 377 -6.91 11.56 -31.46
CA ILE A 377 -7.52 12.55 -32.33
C ILE A 377 -9.00 12.69 -31.97
N ARG A 378 -9.47 13.94 -31.95
CA ARG A 378 -10.88 14.30 -31.83
C ARG A 378 -11.22 15.37 -32.86
N ALA A 379 -12.03 15.03 -33.84
CA ALA A 379 -12.51 15.84 -34.92
C ALA A 379 -14.00 16.17 -34.74
N ASN A 380 -14.31 17.46 -34.78
CA ASN A 380 -15.67 17.99 -34.92
C ASN A 380 -15.78 18.73 -36.25
N SER A 381 -16.98 19.20 -36.61
CA SER A 381 -17.33 19.75 -37.94
C SER A 381 -16.49 20.93 -38.46
N GLY A 382 -15.55 21.48 -37.68
CA GLY A 382 -14.59 22.48 -38.13
C GLY A 382 -13.27 22.52 -37.34
N GLU A 383 -13.05 21.55 -36.44
CA GLU A 383 -11.91 21.58 -35.53
C GLU A 383 -11.38 20.17 -35.28
N VAL A 384 -10.05 20.00 -35.34
CA VAL A 384 -9.39 18.75 -34.99
C VAL A 384 -8.44 19.00 -33.83
N TRP A 385 -8.58 18.21 -32.78
CA TRP A 385 -7.73 18.21 -31.60
C TRP A 385 -6.82 16.99 -31.66
N GLN A 386 -5.54 17.21 -31.40
CA GLN A 386 -4.57 16.13 -31.26
C GLN A 386 -3.89 16.22 -29.90
N THR A 387 -3.80 15.06 -29.25
CA THR A 387 -3.05 14.86 -28.02
C THR A 387 -2.01 13.77 -28.27
N TYR A 388 -0.74 14.09 -28.04
CA TYR A 388 0.37 13.15 -28.19
C TYR A 388 1.06 12.96 -26.85
N ILE A 389 1.24 11.71 -26.44
CA ILE A 389 2.04 11.34 -25.27
C ILE A 389 3.32 10.67 -25.76
N ASP A 390 4.44 11.30 -25.46
CA ASP A 390 5.77 10.78 -25.73
C ASP A 390 6.04 9.57 -24.83
N SER A 391 6.37 8.43 -25.42
CA SER A 391 6.64 7.20 -24.65
C SER A 391 7.99 7.22 -23.91
N ALA A 392 8.96 8.02 -24.37
CA ALA A 392 10.29 8.14 -23.79
C ALA A 392 10.32 9.16 -22.65
N THR A 393 9.65 10.31 -22.81
CA THR A 393 9.68 11.39 -21.81
C THR A 393 8.43 11.44 -20.93
N ALA A 394 7.36 10.72 -21.31
CA ALA A 394 6.02 10.85 -20.72
C ALA A 394 5.40 12.25 -20.86
N ASP A 395 5.97 13.11 -21.71
CA ASP A 395 5.45 14.45 -21.95
C ASP A 395 4.17 14.38 -22.77
N CYS A 396 3.18 15.16 -22.34
CA CYS A 396 1.93 15.32 -23.06
C CYS A 396 1.94 16.64 -23.85
N TYR A 397 1.66 16.52 -25.13
CA TYR A 397 1.57 17.64 -26.05
C TYR A 397 0.16 17.72 -26.62
N THR A 398 -0.30 18.94 -26.86
CA THR A 398 -1.58 19.18 -27.54
C THR A 398 -1.41 20.19 -28.66
N ARG A 399 -2.25 20.05 -29.69
CA ARG A 399 -2.47 21.06 -30.71
C ARG A 399 -3.87 20.96 -31.28
N THR A 400 -4.28 22.04 -31.92
CA THR A 400 -5.58 22.16 -32.58
C THR A 400 -5.42 22.61 -34.01
N ARG A 401 -6.30 22.12 -34.88
CA ARG A 401 -6.52 22.64 -36.22
C ARG A 401 -7.84 23.36 -36.25
N HIS A 402 -7.80 24.67 -36.46
CA HIS A 402 -8.99 25.50 -36.65
C HIS A 402 -8.92 26.14 -38.04
N ASN A 403 -10.01 26.07 -38.81
CA ASN A 403 -10.08 26.59 -40.19
C ASN A 403 -8.90 26.13 -41.09
N GLY A 404 -8.55 24.85 -41.03
CA GLY A 404 -7.50 24.27 -41.88
C GLY A 404 -6.06 24.53 -41.42
N THR A 405 -5.84 25.34 -40.38
CA THR A 405 -4.49 25.70 -39.92
C THR A 405 -4.17 25.04 -38.58
N TRP A 406 -3.05 24.33 -38.50
CA TRP A 406 -2.55 23.72 -37.27
C TRP A 406 -1.86 24.76 -36.37
N SER A 407 -2.18 24.74 -35.08
CA SER A 407 -1.35 25.37 -34.07
C SER A 407 -0.07 24.54 -33.83
N LYS A 408 0.96 25.21 -33.31
CA LYS A 408 2.16 24.53 -32.84
C LYS A 408 1.80 23.60 -31.68
N TRP A 409 2.50 22.46 -31.59
CA TRP A 409 2.45 21.63 -30.41
C TRP A 409 2.84 22.42 -29.17
N ARG A 410 2.06 22.25 -28.10
CA ARG A 410 2.32 22.85 -26.79
C ARG A 410 2.39 21.76 -25.75
N TRP A 411 3.39 21.85 -24.89
CA TRP A 411 3.51 20.98 -23.72
C TRP A 411 2.44 21.36 -22.69
N THR A 412 1.66 20.38 -22.20
CA THR A 412 0.46 20.66 -21.41
C THR A 412 0.73 21.17 -20.00
N THR A 413 1.98 21.12 -19.51
CA THR A 413 2.37 21.72 -18.22
C THR A 413 2.68 23.23 -18.33
N GLN A 414 2.64 23.81 -19.53
CA GLN A 414 2.95 25.22 -19.80
C GLN A 414 1.71 26.07 -20.14
N TRP A 415 0.53 25.77 -19.61
CA TRP A 415 -0.56 26.74 -19.72
C TRP A 415 -0.21 27.99 -18.89
N PRO A 416 -0.14 29.19 -19.49
CA PRO A 416 -0.13 30.41 -18.70
C PRO A 416 -1.49 30.50 -18.00
N ASN A 417 -1.47 30.83 -16.72
CA ASN A 417 -2.59 31.52 -16.11
C ASN A 417 -2.90 32.74 -16.99
N SER A 418 -4.03 32.72 -17.69
CA SER A 418 -4.60 33.91 -18.33
C SER A 418 -6.10 33.87 -18.21
#